data_AF-A0A7V4MJ01-F1
#
_entry.id   AF-A0A7V4MJ01-F1
#
_cell.length_a   1.000
_cell.length_b   1.000
_cell.length_c   1.000
_cell.angle_alpha   90.00
_cell.angle_beta   90.00
_cell.angle_gamma   90.00
#
_symmetry.space_group_name_H-M   'P 1'
#
loop_
_entity.id
_entity.type
_entity.pdbx_description
1 polymer ?
#
loop_
_entity_poly.entity_id
_entity_poly.type
_entity_poly.pdbx_seq_one_letter_code
_entity_poly.pdbx_strand_id
1 'polypeptide(L)'
;MPRYFSVRTAPSNVVILKRAELLAAWSKIMDEFMAGNPQGRKLAIIDADKLIDTILKSAGIEGDTMMDRLEAAKSEGFISLDRVIRAHRLRNQIVHSHDFEPSFEEAENALAAYESFLKELKIL
;
A
#
# COMPACT_ATOMS: atom_id res chain seq x y z
N MET A 1 33.03 17.70 13.14
CA MET A 1 31.74 17.41 13.81
C MET A 1 30.89 16.56 12.87
N PRO A 2 30.84 15.22 12.99
CA PRO A 2 29.96 14.43 12.14
C PRO A 2 28.57 14.34 12.79
N ARG A 3 27.53 14.73 12.02
CA ARG A 3 26.13 14.50 12.38
C ARG A 3 25.87 13.00 12.31
N TYR A 4 25.59 12.40 13.47
CA TYR A 4 25.08 11.04 13.55
C TYR A 4 23.71 10.99 12.85
N PHE A 5 23.65 10.28 11.72
CA PHE A 5 22.40 9.84 11.14
C PHE A 5 21.75 8.87 12.12
N SER A 6 20.74 9.34 12.85
CA SER A 6 19.91 8.48 13.69
C SER A 6 19.22 7.46 12.78
N VAL A 7 19.46 6.18 13.05
CA VAL A 7 18.77 5.04 12.44
C VAL A 7 17.29 5.22 12.70
N ARG A 8 16.53 5.71 11.70
CA ARG A 8 15.08 5.86 11.78
C ARG A 8 14.45 4.47 11.73
N THR A 9 14.34 3.83 12.88
CA THR A 9 13.37 2.77 13.09
C THR A 9 11.98 3.36 12.89
N ALA A 10 11.13 2.68 12.12
CA ALA A 10 9.72 3.02 12.00
C ALA A 10 9.11 3.31 13.40
N PRO A 11 8.27 4.35 13.53
CA PRO A 11 7.77 4.75 14.84
C PRO A 11 7.03 3.58 15.51
N SER A 12 7.34 3.34 16.78
CA SER A 12 6.95 2.17 17.59
C SER A 12 5.43 1.95 17.71
N ASN A 13 4.65 2.95 17.31
CA ASN A 13 3.19 3.04 17.32
C ASN A 13 2.53 2.59 16.00
N VAL A 14 3.29 2.31 14.92
CA VAL A 14 2.73 1.81 13.65
C VAL A 14 2.08 0.42 13.81
N VAL A 15 2.41 -0.32 14.87
CA VAL A 15 2.07 -1.74 15.04
C VAL A 15 1.09 -1.96 16.20
N ILE A 16 -0.11 -1.37 16.14
CA ILE A 16 -1.26 -1.86 16.94
C ILE A 16 -2.01 -2.98 16.19
N LEU A 17 -1.74 -3.16 14.90
CA LEU A 17 -2.15 -4.35 14.14
C LEU A 17 -1.11 -5.47 14.35
N LYS A 18 -1.55 -6.68 14.68
CA LYS A 18 -0.63 -7.82 14.81
C LYS A 18 -0.03 -8.09 13.43
N ARG A 19 1.31 -8.01 13.30
CA ARG A 19 2.03 -8.30 12.04
C ARG A 19 1.53 -9.55 11.31
N ALA A 20 1.17 -10.61 12.04
CA ALA A 20 0.61 -11.83 11.49
C ALA A 20 -0.71 -11.63 10.71
N GLU A 21 -1.58 -10.72 11.16
CA GLU A 21 -2.83 -10.39 10.49
C GLU A 21 -2.57 -9.64 9.18
N LEU A 22 -1.59 -8.73 9.16
CA LEU A 22 -1.17 -8.01 7.96
C LEU A 22 -0.56 -8.96 6.91
N LEU A 23 0.26 -9.91 7.36
CA LEU A 23 0.83 -10.95 6.49
C LEU A 23 -0.25 -11.85 5.90
N ALA A 24 -1.23 -12.26 6.71
CA ALA A 24 -2.35 -13.07 6.25
C ALA A 24 -3.23 -12.31 5.24
N ALA A 25 -3.50 -11.01 5.49
CA ALA A 25 -4.23 -10.15 4.57
C ALA A 25 -3.49 -10.01 3.24
N TRP A 26 -2.18 -9.74 3.27
CA TRP A 26 -1.36 -9.65 2.06
C TRP A 26 -1.32 -10.97 1.28
N SER A 27 -1.16 -12.11 1.95
CA SER A 27 -1.20 -13.43 1.31
C SER A 27 -2.51 -13.64 0.57
N LYS A 28 -3.64 -13.33 1.19
CA LYS A 28 -4.96 -13.48 0.59
C LYS A 28 -5.13 -12.61 -0.67
N ILE A 29 -4.62 -11.38 -0.63
CA ILE A 29 -4.63 -10.45 -1.78
C ILE A 29 -3.84 -11.06 -2.95
N MET A 30 -2.66 -11.63 -2.69
CA MET A 30 -1.85 -12.27 -3.72
C MET A 30 -2.50 -13.55 -4.26
N ASP A 31 -3.12 -14.36 -3.41
CA ASP A 31 -3.87 -15.55 -3.85
C ASP A 31 -5.01 -15.18 -4.79
N GLU A 32 -5.74 -14.11 -4.49
CA GLU A 32 -6.81 -13.59 -5.34
C GLU A 32 -6.30 -13.05 -6.68
N PHE A 33 -5.18 -12.33 -6.67
CA PHE A 33 -4.52 -11.89 -7.91
C PHE A 33 -4.09 -13.08 -8.78
N MET A 34 -3.47 -14.09 -8.17
CA MET A 34 -2.94 -15.27 -8.86
C MET A 34 -4.02 -16.22 -9.37
N ALA A 35 -5.24 -16.18 -8.82
CA ALA A 35 -6.39 -16.91 -9.36
C ALA A 35 -6.75 -16.47 -10.80
N GLY A 36 -6.21 -15.35 -11.28
CA GLY A 36 -6.05 -15.06 -12.70
C GLY A 36 -7.28 -14.51 -13.42
N ASN A 37 -8.43 -14.40 -12.77
CA ASN A 37 -9.63 -13.81 -13.36
C ASN A 37 -9.63 -12.26 -13.27
N PRO A 38 -10.25 -11.53 -14.22
CA PRO A 38 -10.23 -10.07 -14.26
C PRO A 38 -10.79 -9.38 -13.00
N GLN A 39 -11.83 -9.97 -12.41
CA GLN A 39 -12.47 -9.47 -11.19
C GLN A 39 -11.52 -9.56 -9.98
N GLY A 40 -10.81 -10.68 -9.84
CA GLY A 40 -9.82 -10.90 -8.79
C GLY A 40 -8.65 -9.93 -8.88
N ARG A 41 -8.19 -9.58 -10.09
CA ARG A 41 -7.16 -8.53 -10.26
C ARG A 41 -7.64 -7.17 -9.76
N LYS A 42 -8.88 -6.80 -10.10
CA LYS A 42 -9.49 -5.55 -9.62
C LYS A 42 -9.60 -5.56 -8.10
N LEU A 43 -10.10 -6.65 -7.51
CA LEU A 43 -10.29 -6.74 -6.07
C LEU A 43 -8.96 -6.74 -5.31
N ALA A 44 -7.94 -7.44 -5.81
CA ALA A 44 -6.60 -7.45 -5.23
C ALA A 44 -5.99 -6.04 -5.12
N ILE A 45 -6.14 -5.21 -6.16
CA ILE A 45 -5.66 -3.81 -6.14
C ILE A 45 -6.43 -2.98 -5.10
N ILE A 46 -7.76 -3.13 -5.05
CA ILE A 46 -8.61 -2.41 -4.10
C ILE A 46 -8.27 -2.78 -2.65
N ASP A 47 -8.12 -4.08 -2.39
CA ASP A 47 -7.83 -4.58 -1.05
C ASP A 47 -6.39 -4.26 -0.61
N ALA A 48 -5.42 -4.25 -1.55
CA ALA A 48 -4.07 -3.77 -1.28
C ALA A 48 -4.06 -2.28 -0.89
N ASP A 49 -4.77 -1.42 -1.64
CA ASP A 49 -4.90 0.00 -1.31
C ASP A 49 -5.52 0.22 0.07
N LYS A 50 -6.57 -0.54 0.39
CA LYS A 50 -7.24 -0.51 1.69
C LYS A 50 -6.34 -0.98 2.84
N LEU A 51 -5.51 -2.00 2.60
CA LEU A 51 -4.53 -2.49 3.57
C LEU A 51 -3.53 -1.38 3.90
N ILE A 52 -2.99 -0.70 2.88
CA ILE A 52 -2.07 0.41 3.09
C ILE A 52 -2.75 1.56 3.83
N ASP A 53 -3.96 1.96 3.45
CA ASP A 53 -4.72 3.01 4.13
C ASP A 53 -4.93 2.69 5.62
N THR A 54 -5.22 1.42 5.93
CA THR A 54 -5.38 0.94 7.30
C THR A 54 -4.09 1.04 8.11
N ILE A 55 -2.94 0.72 7.49
CA ILE A 55 -1.62 0.85 8.11
C ILE A 55 -1.26 2.32 8.35
N LEU A 56 -1.53 3.22 7.39
CA LEU A 56 -1.28 4.65 7.54
C LEU A 56 -2.13 5.24 8.68
N LYS A 57 -3.40 4.83 8.77
CA LYS A 57 -4.29 5.21 9.88
C LYS A 57 -3.79 4.69 11.22
N SER A 58 -3.35 3.44 11.30
CA SER A 58 -2.80 2.89 12.55
C SER A 58 -1.47 3.53 12.95
N ALA A 59 -0.71 4.04 11.98
CA ALA A 59 0.48 4.83 12.20
C ALA A 59 0.21 6.26 12.71
N GLY A 60 -1.06 6.70 12.72
CA GLY A 60 -1.45 8.05 13.13
C GLY A 60 -1.18 9.12 12.06
N ILE A 61 -1.06 8.72 10.79
CA ILE A 61 -0.89 9.68 9.69
C ILE A 61 -2.25 10.32 9.40
N GLU A 62 -2.31 11.63 9.58
CA GLU A 62 -3.51 12.44 9.40
C GLU A 62 -3.83 12.67 7.91
N GLY A 63 -5.10 12.97 7.64
CA GLY A 63 -5.64 13.24 6.31
C GLY A 63 -7.08 12.73 6.19
N ASP A 64 -7.91 13.39 5.39
CA ASP A 64 -9.32 12.99 5.21
C ASP A 64 -9.41 11.81 4.24
N THR A 65 -8.61 11.85 3.18
CA THR A 65 -8.56 10.83 2.14
C THR A 65 -7.28 9.98 2.20
N MET A 66 -7.28 8.87 1.47
CA MET A 66 -6.07 8.07 1.27
C MET A 66 -4.98 8.90 0.57
N MET A 67 -5.35 9.76 -0.38
CA MET A 67 -4.39 10.64 -1.04
C MET A 67 -3.75 11.62 -0.04
N ASP A 68 -4.54 12.24 0.83
CA ASP A 68 -4.02 13.18 1.85
C ASP A 68 -3.02 12.47 2.79
N ARG A 69 -3.35 11.25 3.22
CA ARG A 69 -2.45 10.43 4.05
C ARG A 69 -1.16 10.04 3.31
N LEU A 70 -1.25 9.69 2.02
CA LEU A 70 -0.07 9.42 1.19
C LEU A 70 0.78 10.67 0.99
N GLU A 71 0.17 11.85 0.83
CA GLU A 71 0.91 13.11 0.71
C GLU A 71 1.58 13.50 2.02
N ALA A 72 0.88 13.36 3.15
CA ALA A 72 1.46 13.56 4.48
C ALA A 72 2.63 12.61 4.74
N ALA A 73 2.54 11.35 4.30
CA ALA A 73 3.64 10.38 4.42
C ALA A 73 4.91 10.78 3.61
N LYS A 74 4.85 11.72 2.66
CA LYS A 74 6.05 12.13 1.89
C LYS A 74 7.11 12.79 2.77
N SER A 75 6.71 13.50 3.82
CA SER A 75 7.66 14.10 4.76
C SER A 75 8.47 13.08 5.55
N GLU A 76 8.00 11.82 5.60
CA GLU A 76 8.69 10.73 6.30
C GLU A 76 9.84 10.11 5.50
N GLY A 77 9.97 10.46 4.22
CA GLY A 77 11.10 10.04 3.38
C GLY A 77 11.00 8.64 2.78
N PHE A 78 9.78 8.10 2.64
CA PHE A 78 9.55 6.81 2.01
C PHE A 78 9.86 6.83 0.51
N ILE A 79 10.69 5.89 0.05
CA ILE A 79 11.15 5.79 -1.34
C ILE A 79 10.06 5.22 -2.25
N SER A 80 9.26 4.30 -1.73
CA SER A 80 8.22 3.60 -2.52
C SER A 80 6.95 4.42 -2.75
N LEU A 81 6.79 5.55 -2.06
CA LEU A 81 5.53 6.27 -1.94
C LEU A 81 5.00 6.84 -3.26
N ASP A 82 5.87 7.32 -4.15
CA ASP A 82 5.44 7.78 -5.47
C ASP A 82 4.87 6.65 -6.34
N ARG A 83 5.35 5.41 -6.12
CA ARG A 83 4.78 4.22 -6.79
C ARG A 83 3.42 3.89 -6.20
N VAL A 84 3.28 3.97 -4.87
CA VAL A 84 2.00 3.77 -4.16
C VAL A 84 0.95 4.78 -4.62
N ILE A 85 1.31 6.05 -4.80
CA ILE A 85 0.38 7.08 -5.32
C ILE A 85 -0.10 6.74 -6.73
N ARG A 86 0.77 6.19 -7.61
CA ARG A 86 0.35 5.74 -8.95
C ARG A 86 -0.59 4.55 -8.87
N ALA A 87 -0.31 3.58 -7.99
CA ALA A 87 -1.19 2.44 -7.75
C ALA A 87 -2.56 2.88 -7.20
N HIS A 88 -2.59 3.84 -6.28
CA HIS A 88 -3.82 4.44 -5.76
C HIS A 88 -4.66 5.10 -6.87
N ARG A 89 -4.04 5.79 -7.83
CA ARG A 89 -4.76 6.36 -8.98
C ARG A 89 -5.37 5.29 -9.88
N LEU A 90 -4.64 4.20 -10.13
CA LEU A 90 -5.19 3.05 -10.86
C LEU A 90 -6.39 2.47 -10.12
N ARG A 91 -6.28 2.29 -8.80
CA ARG A 91 -7.40 1.85 -7.95
C ARG A 91 -8.61 2.76 -8.07
N ASN A 92 -8.41 4.08 -8.09
CA ASN A 92 -9.52 5.03 -8.26
C ASN A 92 -10.21 4.86 -9.62
N GLN A 93 -9.45 4.62 -10.69
CA GLN A 93 -10.04 4.33 -12.01
C GLN A 93 -10.90 3.06 -11.98
N ILE A 94 -10.44 2.00 -11.33
CA ILE A 94 -11.18 0.73 -11.17
C ILE A 94 -12.52 0.97 -10.45
N VAL A 95 -12.54 1.79 -9.40
CA VAL A 95 -13.76 2.03 -8.62
C VAL A 95 -14.73 2.96 -9.34
N HIS A 96 -14.24 3.94 -10.08
CA HIS A 96 -15.09 4.93 -10.77
C HIS A 96 -15.58 4.48 -12.15
N SER A 97 -14.92 3.51 -12.78
CA SER A 97 -15.28 3.03 -14.12
C SER A 97 -15.58 1.53 -14.10
N HIS A 98 -16.84 1.17 -14.32
CA HIS A 98 -17.28 -0.23 -14.33
C HIS A 98 -16.65 -1.05 -15.47
N ASP A 99 -16.39 -0.40 -16.60
CA ASP A 99 -15.82 -1.02 -17.81
C ASP A 99 -14.29 -1.00 -17.83
N PHE A 100 -13.67 -0.38 -16.82
CA PHE A 100 -12.22 -0.38 -16.73
C PHE A 100 -11.71 -1.73 -16.23
N GLU A 101 -10.85 -2.35 -17.02
CA GLU A 101 -10.16 -3.58 -16.68
C GLU A 101 -8.65 -3.34 -16.79
N PRO A 102 -7.91 -3.33 -15.67
CA PRO A 102 -6.47 -3.22 -15.73
C PRO A 102 -5.90 -4.46 -16.43
N SER A 103 -4.89 -4.26 -17.25
CA SER A 103 -4.07 -5.34 -17.77
C SER A 103 -3.41 -6.09 -16.61
N PHE A 104 -2.96 -7.33 -16.89
CA PHE A 104 -2.21 -8.10 -15.89
C PHE A 104 -0.96 -7.34 -15.43
N GLU A 105 -0.24 -6.71 -16.36
CA GLU A 105 0.97 -5.93 -16.07
C GLU A 105 0.68 -4.68 -15.22
N GLU A 106 -0.42 -3.95 -15.48
CA GLU A 106 -0.80 -2.81 -14.64
C GLU A 106 -1.16 -3.25 -13.22
N ALA A 107 -1.87 -4.36 -13.09
CA ALA A 107 -2.22 -4.93 -11.80
C ALA A 107 -1.00 -5.43 -11.04
N GLU A 108 -0.09 -6.14 -11.71
CA GLU A 108 1.18 -6.62 -11.15
C GLU A 108 2.04 -5.45 -10.67
N ASN A 109 2.20 -4.40 -11.49
CA ASN A 109 2.97 -3.21 -11.13
C ASN A 109 2.36 -2.46 -9.93
N ALA A 110 1.03 -2.38 -9.85
CA ALA A 110 0.36 -1.77 -8.71
C ALA A 110 0.58 -2.57 -7.42
N LEU A 111 0.44 -3.90 -7.48
CA LEU A 111 0.71 -4.79 -6.35
C LEU A 111 2.18 -4.73 -5.91
N ALA A 112 3.12 -4.72 -6.85
CA ALA A 112 4.54 -4.59 -6.57
C ALA A 112 4.88 -3.24 -5.88
N ALA A 113 4.15 -2.17 -6.19
CA ALA A 113 4.29 -0.89 -5.51
C ALA A 113 3.85 -0.98 -4.04
N TYR A 114 2.70 -1.59 -3.77
CA TYR A 114 2.21 -1.81 -2.41
C TYR A 114 3.14 -2.76 -1.62
N GLU A 115 3.63 -3.83 -2.26
CA GLU A 115 4.59 -4.77 -1.67
C GLU A 115 5.88 -4.05 -1.25
N SER A 116 6.40 -3.17 -2.12
CA SER A 116 7.61 -2.39 -1.82
C SER A 116 7.43 -1.51 -0.59
N PHE A 117 6.25 -0.91 -0.42
CA PHE A 117 5.95 -0.11 0.77
C PHE A 117 5.82 -0.96 2.02
N LEU A 118 5.16 -2.13 1.94
CA LEU A 118 5.09 -3.07 3.06
C LEU A 118 6.48 -3.58 3.51
N LYS A 119 7.39 -3.82 2.56
CA LYS A 119 8.80 -4.17 2.85
C LYS A 119 9.56 -3.01 3.49
N GLU A 120 9.34 -1.79 3.00
CA GLU A 120 9.94 -0.58 3.57
C GLU A 120 9.49 -0.36 5.03
N LEU A 121 8.23 -0.70 5.33
CA LEU A 121 7.66 -0.70 6.69
C LEU A 121 8.07 -1.93 7.54
N LYS A 122 8.86 -2.87 7.00
CA LYS A 122 9.28 -4.12 7.66
C LYS A 122 8.11 -5.03 8.09
N ILE A 123 6.99 -4.96 7.37
CA ILE A 123 5.85 -5.85 7.58
C ILE A 123 6.14 -7.18 6.87
N LEU A 124 6.45 -7.10 5.57
CA LEU A 124 7.02 -8.17 4.74
C LEU A 124 8.54 -8.20 4.90
#